data_AF-A0A957KPX3-F1
#
_entry.id   AF-A0A957KPX3-F1
#
_cell.length_a   1.000
_cell.length_b   1.000
_cell.length_c   1.000
_cell.angle_alpha   90.00
_cell.angle_beta   90.00
_cell.angle_gamma   90.00
#
_symmetry.space_group_name_H-M   'P 1'
#
loop_
_entity.id
_entity.type
_entity.pdbx_description
1 polymer ?
#
loop_
_entity_poly.entity_id
_entity_poly.type
_entity_poly.pdbx_seq_one_letter_code
_entity_poly.pdbx_strand_id
1 'polypeptide(L)'
;VETPADEAALAAQQIAKYAGFVVLDQFSPSLAYALLVLRQNIFTDPQKPIQVQPGLYEINNPTADSPLMVTTNFSITYFSVANEIDSSGNPGWLLVADAEGMSVLTAWAAGKFDASVIAKGVKSTGVADKIAHRRIIIPGQVAVLSGELEEELPGWEIKVGPREAVDLPGYLKIVAN
;
A
#
# COMPACT_ATOMS: atom_id res chain seq x y z
N VAL A 1 2.86 -24.08 31.02
CA VAL A 1 3.54 -23.78 29.74
C VAL A 1 4.85 -24.54 29.74
N GLU A 2 5.12 -25.38 28.75
CA GLU A 2 6.38 -26.15 28.70
C GLU A 2 7.49 -25.39 27.96
N THR A 3 7.15 -24.58 26.95
CA THR A 3 8.10 -23.71 26.25
C THR A 3 7.54 -22.29 25.98
N PRO A 4 8.39 -21.27 25.74
CA PRO A 4 7.92 -19.94 25.34
C PRO A 4 7.07 -19.94 24.06
N ALA A 5 7.27 -20.91 23.16
CA ALA A 5 6.46 -21.08 21.96
C ALA A 5 5.03 -21.55 22.30
N ASP A 6 4.88 -22.42 23.30
CA ASP A 6 3.56 -22.87 23.76
C ASP A 6 2.78 -21.73 24.41
N GLU A 7 3.47 -20.86 25.15
CA GLU A 7 2.85 -19.67 25.75
C GLU A 7 2.28 -18.76 24.67
N ALA A 8 3.06 -18.51 23.62
CA ALA A 8 2.66 -17.71 22.48
C ALA A 8 1.43 -18.30 21.79
N ALA A 9 1.42 -19.61 21.56
CA ALA A 9 0.31 -20.32 20.94
C ALA A 9 -0.97 -20.27 21.78
N LEU A 10 -0.86 -20.49 23.10
CA LEU A 10 -1.98 -20.39 24.02
C LEU A 10 -2.50 -18.95 24.10
N ALA A 11 -1.63 -17.95 24.19
CA ALA A 11 -2.02 -16.55 24.18
C ALA A 11 -2.75 -16.16 22.90
N ALA A 12 -2.27 -16.60 21.74
CA ALA A 12 -2.94 -16.42 20.46
C ALA A 12 -4.33 -17.07 20.43
N GLN A 13 -4.47 -18.29 20.97
CA GLN A 13 -5.76 -18.95 21.11
C GLN A 13 -6.71 -18.15 22.01
N GLN A 14 -6.24 -17.64 23.14
CA GLN A 14 -7.06 -16.85 24.06
C GLN A 14 -7.53 -15.53 23.42
N ILE A 15 -6.65 -14.84 22.69
CA ILE A 15 -7.01 -13.65 21.89
C ILE A 15 -8.13 -13.98 20.89
N ALA A 16 -8.04 -15.12 20.20
CA ALA A 16 -9.06 -15.54 19.24
C ALA A 16 -10.35 -16.08 19.88
N LYS A 17 -10.35 -16.38 21.19
CA LYS A 17 -11.44 -17.06 21.91
C LYS A 17 -11.92 -16.29 23.13
N TYR A 18 -12.31 -15.04 22.89
CA TYR A 18 -13.11 -14.22 23.82
C TYR A 18 -12.45 -13.86 25.15
N ALA A 19 -11.17 -14.14 25.36
CA ALA A 19 -10.50 -13.75 26.59
C ALA A 19 -10.42 -12.22 26.70
N GLY A 20 -10.92 -11.66 27.82
CA GLY A 20 -10.87 -10.21 28.07
C GLY A 20 -9.48 -9.71 28.50
N PHE A 21 -8.71 -10.57 29.18
CA PHE A 21 -7.34 -10.31 29.61
C PHE A 21 -6.51 -11.58 29.47
N VAL A 22 -5.28 -11.44 28.96
CA VAL A 22 -4.28 -12.52 28.87
C VAL A 22 -3.04 -12.05 29.62
N VAL A 23 -2.59 -12.82 30.61
CA VAL A 23 -1.37 -12.57 31.37
C VAL A 23 -0.30 -13.53 30.86
N LEU A 24 0.89 -13.02 30.60
CA LEU A 24 2.04 -13.79 30.13
C LEU A 24 3.11 -13.81 31.22
N ASP A 25 3.74 -14.95 31.44
CA ASP A 25 4.87 -15.14 32.33
C ASP A 25 6.16 -14.58 31.70
N GLN A 26 6.29 -14.70 30.36
CA GLN A 26 7.42 -14.15 29.62
C GLN A 26 7.02 -13.02 28.67
N PHE A 27 7.87 -11.99 28.61
CA PHE A 27 7.67 -10.86 27.74
C PHE A 27 8.92 -10.61 26.89
N SER A 28 8.74 -10.59 25.57
CA SER A 28 9.78 -10.18 24.62
C SER A 28 9.17 -9.27 23.55
N PRO A 29 9.94 -8.33 22.97
CA PRO A 29 9.43 -7.44 21.93
C PRO A 29 8.86 -8.18 20.72
N SER A 30 9.48 -9.29 20.32
CA SER A 30 9.02 -10.13 19.20
C SER A 30 7.70 -10.82 19.49
N LEU A 31 7.51 -11.36 20.70
CA LEU A 31 6.25 -11.97 21.12
C LEU A 31 5.14 -10.93 21.24
N ALA A 32 5.44 -9.79 21.87
CA ALA A 32 4.48 -8.71 22.03
C ALA A 32 4.00 -8.19 20.68
N TYR A 33 4.91 -7.97 19.72
CA TYR A 33 4.57 -7.55 18.37
C TYR A 33 3.61 -8.54 17.69
N ALA A 34 3.94 -9.83 17.70
CA ALA A 34 3.11 -10.86 17.07
C ALA A 34 1.69 -10.93 17.68
N LEU A 35 1.58 -10.92 19.01
CA LEU A 35 0.29 -10.98 19.70
C LEU A 35 -0.54 -9.70 19.52
N LEU A 36 0.10 -8.53 19.52
CA LEU A 36 -0.58 -7.25 19.28
C LEU A 36 -1.09 -7.14 17.85
N VAL A 37 -0.31 -7.59 16.86
CA VAL A 37 -0.75 -7.66 15.46
C VAL A 37 -1.92 -8.65 15.30
N LEU A 38 -1.84 -9.84 15.91
CA LEU A 38 -2.94 -10.80 15.90
C LEU A 38 -4.22 -10.20 16.52
N ARG A 39 -4.12 -9.57 17.69
CA ARG A 39 -5.24 -8.90 18.34
C ARG A 39 -5.82 -7.81 17.44
N GLN A 40 -4.98 -6.97 16.85
CA GLN A 40 -5.44 -5.92 15.95
C GLN A 40 -6.21 -6.51 14.76
N ASN A 41 -5.71 -7.60 14.16
CA ASN A 41 -6.36 -8.25 13.04
C ASN A 41 -7.72 -8.85 13.42
N ILE A 42 -7.81 -9.56 14.54
CA ILE A 42 -9.07 -10.21 15.00
C ILE A 42 -10.14 -9.19 15.40
N PHE A 43 -9.74 -8.07 16.01
CA PHE A 43 -10.66 -7.06 16.53
C PHE A 43 -10.91 -5.89 15.56
N THR A 44 -10.42 -5.97 14.33
CA THR A 44 -10.78 -5.03 13.26
C THR A 44 -12.22 -5.28 12.81
N ASP A 45 -13.01 -4.22 12.64
CA ASP A 45 -14.39 -4.32 12.13
C ASP A 45 -14.39 -4.99 10.74
N PRO A 46 -14.96 -6.20 10.58
CA PRO A 46 -14.90 -6.91 9.31
C PRO A 46 -15.75 -6.26 8.22
N GLN A 47 -16.66 -5.34 8.56
CA GLN A 47 -17.51 -4.65 7.58
C GLN A 47 -16.87 -3.38 7.03
N LYS A 48 -15.80 -2.88 7.66
CA LYS A 48 -15.14 -1.63 7.30
C LYS A 48 -13.65 -1.86 7.09
N PRO A 49 -13.19 -2.00 5.84
CA PRO A 49 -11.77 -2.03 5.55
C PRO A 49 -11.08 -0.83 6.18
N ILE A 50 -9.89 -1.03 6.74
CA ILE A 50 -9.07 0.10 7.20
C ILE A 50 -8.55 0.80 5.94
N GLN A 51 -8.87 2.09 5.81
CA GLN A 51 -8.55 2.87 4.62
C GLN A 51 -7.61 4.01 4.97
N VAL A 52 -6.75 4.35 4.03
CA VAL A 52 -5.98 5.58 4.02
C VAL A 52 -6.78 6.64 3.26
N GLN A 53 -6.67 7.92 3.62
CA GLN A 53 -7.37 8.97 2.89
C GLN A 53 -6.87 9.01 1.44
N PRO A 54 -7.74 8.91 0.42
CA PRO A 54 -7.32 9.08 -0.97
C PRO A 54 -6.69 10.46 -1.18
N GLY A 55 -5.62 10.51 -1.98
CA GLY A 55 -4.88 11.75 -2.19
C GLY A 55 -3.46 11.52 -2.64
N LEU A 56 -2.68 12.60 -2.65
CA LEU A 56 -1.28 12.58 -3.03
C LEU A 56 -0.40 12.66 -1.78
N TYR A 57 0.48 11.68 -1.63
CA TYR A 57 1.40 11.57 -0.50
C TYR A 57 2.83 11.84 -0.93
N GLU A 58 3.54 12.57 -0.09
CA GLU A 58 4.95 12.94 -0.24
C GLU A 58 5.80 11.98 0.61
N ILE A 59 6.65 11.18 -0.03
CA ILE A 59 7.55 10.24 0.65
C ILE A 59 8.98 10.65 0.34
N ASN A 60 9.82 10.74 1.39
CA ASN A 60 11.22 11.13 1.29
C ASN A 60 11.47 12.52 0.65
N ASN A 61 10.56 13.50 0.87
CA ASN A 61 10.66 14.88 0.36
C ASN A 61 10.83 14.96 -1.17
N PRO A 62 9.81 14.58 -1.95
CA PRO A 62 9.92 14.51 -3.40
C PRO A 62 10.06 15.87 -4.07
N THR A 63 10.83 15.89 -5.16
CA THR A 63 11.04 17.03 -6.06
C THR A 63 10.18 16.88 -7.32
N ALA A 64 10.23 17.89 -8.20
CA ALA A 64 9.51 17.86 -9.47
C ALA A 64 9.97 16.73 -10.42
N ASP A 65 11.19 16.23 -10.26
CA ASP A 65 11.74 15.14 -11.08
C ASP A 65 11.51 13.75 -10.44
N SER A 66 10.96 13.72 -9.22
CA SER A 66 10.75 12.47 -8.48
C SER A 66 9.61 11.65 -9.07
N PRO A 67 9.72 10.31 -9.10
CA PRO A 67 8.74 9.43 -9.73
C PRO A 67 7.35 9.55 -9.09
N LEU A 68 6.31 9.47 -9.93
CA LEU A 68 4.93 9.32 -9.50
C LEU A 68 4.51 7.85 -9.61
N MET A 69 4.01 7.30 -8.51
CA MET A 69 3.45 5.94 -8.43
C MET A 69 1.98 6.02 -8.04
N VAL A 70 1.17 5.02 -8.41
CA VAL A 70 -0.21 4.89 -7.97
C VAL A 70 -0.46 3.58 -7.23
N THR A 71 -1.27 3.65 -6.17
CA THR A 71 -1.77 2.51 -5.41
C THR A 71 -3.22 2.74 -4.97
N THR A 72 -3.83 1.76 -4.29
CA THR A 72 -5.19 1.89 -3.74
C THR A 72 -5.18 2.39 -2.30
N ASN A 73 -6.34 2.85 -1.82
CA ASN A 73 -6.54 3.32 -0.45
C ASN A 73 -6.73 2.22 0.61
N PHE A 74 -6.53 0.95 0.29
CA PHE A 74 -6.49 -0.10 1.32
C PHE A 74 -5.23 0.04 2.16
N SER A 75 -5.37 0.11 3.49
CA SER A 75 -4.24 0.47 4.37
C SER A 75 -3.05 -0.48 4.24
N ILE A 76 -3.29 -1.79 4.13
CA ILE A 76 -2.20 -2.77 4.00
C ILE A 76 -1.47 -2.56 2.68
N THR A 77 -2.20 -2.37 1.57
CA THR A 77 -1.60 -2.08 0.26
C THR A 77 -0.82 -0.76 0.28
N TYR A 78 -1.37 0.30 0.86
CA TYR A 78 -0.69 1.57 1.01
C TYR A 78 0.63 1.42 1.78
N PHE A 79 0.60 0.83 2.98
CA PHE A 79 1.80 0.70 3.79
C PHE A 79 2.83 -0.25 3.17
N SER A 80 2.40 -1.30 2.46
CA SER A 80 3.32 -2.15 1.70
C SER A 80 4.07 -1.39 0.61
N VAL A 81 3.47 -0.39 -0.03
CA VAL A 81 4.16 0.43 -1.04
C VAL A 81 4.94 1.57 -0.39
N ALA A 82 4.32 2.30 0.52
CA ALA A 82 4.91 3.47 1.15
C ALA A 82 6.18 3.13 1.94
N ASN A 83 6.19 2.00 2.67
CA ASN A 83 7.37 1.57 3.44
C ASN A 83 8.54 1.19 2.53
N GLU A 84 8.27 0.62 1.35
CA GLU A 84 9.32 0.26 0.38
C GLU A 84 9.91 1.51 -0.27
N ILE A 85 9.08 2.52 -0.59
CA ILE A 85 9.57 3.83 -1.05
C ILE A 85 10.42 4.49 0.05
N ASP A 86 9.89 4.56 1.27
CA ASP A 86 10.53 5.18 2.43
C ASP A 86 11.89 4.54 2.73
N SER A 87 11.91 3.22 2.93
CA SER A 87 13.13 2.45 3.24
C SER A 87 14.15 2.41 2.10
N SER A 88 13.73 2.63 0.85
CA SER A 88 14.67 2.75 -0.27
C SER A 88 15.54 4.01 -0.22
N GLY A 89 15.12 5.02 0.56
CA GLY A 89 15.73 6.34 0.61
C GLY A 89 15.50 7.19 -0.64
N ASN A 90 14.75 6.70 -1.63
CA ASN A 90 14.44 7.46 -2.83
C ASN A 90 13.20 8.34 -2.61
N PRO A 91 13.23 9.61 -3.05
CA PRO A 91 12.04 10.47 -3.06
C PRO A 91 10.98 9.94 -4.03
N GLY A 92 9.70 10.06 -3.66
CA GLY A 92 8.61 9.64 -4.53
C GLY A 92 7.27 10.29 -4.20
N TRP A 93 6.47 10.51 -5.24
CA TRP A 93 5.07 10.87 -5.14
C TRP A 93 4.21 9.60 -5.16
N LEU A 94 3.34 9.42 -4.16
CA LEU A 94 2.42 8.28 -4.11
C LEU A 94 0.98 8.77 -4.22
N LEU A 95 0.36 8.55 -5.38
CA LEU A 95 -1.07 8.75 -5.60
C LEU A 95 -1.84 7.57 -5.01
N VAL A 96 -2.66 7.84 -4.01
CA VAL A 96 -3.57 6.87 -3.39
C VAL A 96 -4.95 7.08 -4.00
N ALA A 97 -5.34 6.19 -4.90
CA ALA A 97 -6.65 6.20 -5.53
C ALA A 97 -7.73 5.65 -4.59
N ASP A 98 -8.93 6.23 -4.64
CA ASP A 98 -10.07 5.71 -3.91
C ASP A 98 -10.60 4.45 -4.59
N ALA A 99 -10.43 3.32 -3.90
CA ALA A 99 -10.85 2.00 -4.32
C ALA A 99 -11.74 1.36 -3.24
N GLU A 100 -12.47 2.17 -2.46
CA GLU A 100 -13.35 1.72 -1.37
C GLU A 100 -12.62 0.86 -0.33
N GLY A 101 -11.32 1.07 -0.14
CA GLY A 101 -10.50 0.30 0.80
C GLY A 101 -10.15 -1.11 0.35
N MET A 102 -10.25 -1.40 -0.95
CA MET A 102 -9.88 -2.71 -1.52
C MET A 102 -8.43 -2.76 -2.00
N SER A 103 -7.82 -3.95 -1.93
CA SER A 103 -6.48 -4.19 -2.49
C SER A 103 -6.47 -4.00 -4.01
N VAL A 104 -5.30 -3.80 -4.62
CA VAL A 104 -5.15 -3.57 -6.07
C VAL A 104 -5.94 -4.57 -6.92
N LEU A 105 -5.72 -5.87 -6.72
CA LEU A 105 -6.37 -6.91 -7.52
C LEU A 105 -7.86 -7.05 -7.21
N THR A 106 -8.25 -6.91 -5.94
CA THR A 106 -9.66 -6.95 -5.54
C THR A 106 -10.44 -5.79 -6.17
N ALA A 107 -9.88 -4.57 -6.10
CA ALA A 107 -10.49 -3.39 -6.65
C ALA A 107 -10.56 -3.42 -8.18
N TRP A 108 -9.50 -3.89 -8.84
CA TRP A 108 -9.48 -4.08 -10.28
C TRP A 108 -10.57 -5.07 -10.74
N ALA A 109 -10.65 -6.23 -10.09
CA ALA A 109 -11.68 -7.23 -10.39
C ALA A 109 -13.11 -6.74 -10.14
N ALA A 110 -13.29 -5.83 -9.16
CA ALA A 110 -14.57 -5.21 -8.84
C ALA A 110 -14.91 -3.97 -9.69
N GLY A 111 -14.03 -3.55 -10.62
CA GLY A 111 -14.22 -2.32 -11.40
C GLY A 111 -14.15 -1.04 -10.56
N LYS A 112 -13.44 -1.08 -9.42
CA LYS A 112 -13.21 0.06 -8.53
C LYS A 112 -11.79 0.59 -8.61
N PHE A 113 -10.94 -0.03 -9.43
CA PHE A 113 -9.61 0.45 -9.75
C PHE A 113 -9.32 0.18 -11.23
N ASP A 114 -9.69 1.15 -12.07
CA ASP A 114 -9.54 1.15 -13.52
C ASP A 114 -8.79 2.41 -13.99
N ALA A 115 -8.58 2.54 -15.31
CA ALA A 115 -7.91 3.69 -15.91
C ALA A 115 -8.60 5.02 -15.57
N SER A 116 -9.94 5.05 -15.58
CA SER A 116 -10.71 6.26 -15.29
C SER A 116 -10.54 6.74 -13.85
N VAL A 117 -10.50 5.81 -12.89
CA VAL A 117 -10.29 6.10 -11.46
C VAL A 117 -8.88 6.66 -11.24
N ILE A 118 -7.85 6.05 -11.85
CA ILE A 118 -6.47 6.52 -11.76
C ILE A 118 -6.33 7.91 -12.40
N ALA A 119 -6.86 8.10 -13.62
CA ALA A 119 -6.81 9.38 -14.32
C ALA A 119 -7.54 10.49 -13.57
N LYS A 120 -8.69 10.18 -12.96
CA LYS A 120 -9.40 11.09 -12.07
C LYS A 120 -8.53 11.49 -10.87
N GLY A 121 -7.83 10.54 -10.25
CA GLY A 121 -6.89 10.79 -9.16
C GLY A 121 -5.74 11.72 -9.56
N VAL A 122 -5.15 11.52 -10.74
CA VAL A 122 -4.12 12.42 -11.29
C VAL A 122 -4.66 13.84 -11.48
N LYS A 123 -5.86 13.96 -12.06
CA LYS A 123 -6.51 15.27 -12.34
C LYS A 123 -6.94 15.98 -11.06
N SER A 124 -7.51 15.27 -10.09
CA SER A 124 -8.06 15.86 -8.86
C SER A 124 -7.01 16.26 -7.84
N THR A 125 -5.86 15.59 -7.81
CA THR A 125 -4.78 15.90 -6.86
C THR A 125 -3.87 17.04 -7.31
N GLY A 126 -3.98 17.47 -8.58
CA GLY A 126 -3.12 18.51 -9.14
C GLY A 126 -1.65 18.10 -9.25
N VAL A 127 -1.35 16.79 -9.25
CA VAL A 127 0.04 16.29 -9.29
C VAL A 127 0.79 16.76 -10.53
N ALA A 128 0.08 17.01 -11.64
CA ALA A 128 0.65 17.51 -12.89
C ALA A 128 1.37 18.86 -12.75
N ASP A 129 1.00 19.66 -11.74
CA ASP A 129 1.63 20.95 -11.44
C ASP A 129 2.81 20.81 -10.48
N LYS A 130 2.94 19.65 -9.81
CA LYS A 130 4.03 19.34 -8.88
C LYS A 130 5.20 18.61 -9.52
N ILE A 131 4.98 17.93 -10.66
CA ILE A 131 6.01 17.18 -11.38
C ILE A 131 6.37 17.82 -12.73
N ALA A 132 7.65 17.77 -13.09
CA ALA A 132 8.19 18.29 -14.34
C ALA A 132 7.99 17.31 -15.52
N HIS A 133 7.66 16.05 -15.24
CA HIS A 133 7.41 15.02 -16.25
C HIS A 133 5.91 14.67 -16.36
N ARG A 134 5.55 13.84 -17.34
CA ARG A 134 4.21 13.25 -17.48
C ARG A 134 4.37 11.74 -17.51
N ARG A 135 4.73 11.18 -16.34
CA ARG A 135 5.00 9.74 -16.18
C ARG A 135 4.35 9.25 -14.90
N ILE A 136 3.68 8.11 -14.96
CA ILE A 136 3.10 7.45 -13.78
C ILE A 136 3.43 5.96 -13.80
N ILE A 137 3.82 5.42 -12.65
CA ILE A 137 4.13 4.01 -12.44
C ILE A 137 2.89 3.32 -11.86
N ILE A 138 2.35 2.35 -12.58
CA ILE A 138 1.22 1.52 -12.13
C ILE A 138 1.71 0.19 -11.54
N PRO A 139 0.96 -0.44 -10.62
CA PRO A 139 1.33 -1.76 -10.11
C PRO A 139 1.38 -2.81 -11.23
N GLY A 140 2.40 -3.67 -11.21
CA GLY A 140 2.61 -4.67 -12.27
C GLY A 140 1.49 -5.71 -12.39
N GLN A 141 0.69 -5.88 -11.34
CA GLN A 141 -0.49 -6.75 -11.33
C GLN A 141 -1.63 -6.23 -12.22
N VAL A 142 -1.66 -4.92 -12.52
CA VAL A 142 -2.67 -4.27 -13.36
C VAL A 142 -2.06 -3.67 -14.63
N ALA A 143 -0.96 -4.27 -15.13
CA ALA A 143 -0.29 -3.83 -16.35
C ALA A 143 -1.23 -3.71 -17.56
N VAL A 144 -2.32 -4.48 -17.58
CA VAL A 144 -3.35 -4.45 -18.63
C VAL A 144 -4.05 -3.10 -18.74
N LEU A 145 -4.04 -2.27 -17.69
CA LEU A 145 -4.64 -0.94 -17.68
C LEU A 145 -3.81 0.10 -18.43
N SER A 146 -2.57 -0.20 -18.84
CA SER A 146 -1.65 0.81 -19.39
C SER A 146 -2.20 1.50 -20.64
N GLY A 147 -2.75 0.75 -21.60
CA GLY A 147 -3.29 1.31 -22.83
C GLY A 147 -4.49 2.22 -22.60
N GLU A 148 -5.47 1.75 -21.82
CA GLU A 148 -6.66 2.55 -21.48
C GLU A 148 -6.28 3.80 -20.65
N LEU A 149 -5.27 3.69 -19.79
CA LEU A 149 -4.78 4.82 -19.01
C LEU A 149 -4.02 5.86 -19.87
N GLU A 150 -3.30 5.44 -20.91
CA GLU A 150 -2.70 6.35 -21.90
C GLU A 150 -3.78 7.14 -22.66
N GLU A 151 -4.92 6.51 -22.97
CA GLU A 151 -6.06 7.18 -23.60
C GLU A 151 -6.71 8.22 -22.66
N GLU A 152 -6.87 7.87 -21.38
CA GLU A 152 -7.46 8.75 -20.35
C GLU A 152 -6.55 9.90 -19.89
N LEU A 153 -5.23 9.72 -20.07
CA LEU A 153 -4.19 10.71 -19.77
C LEU A 153 -3.31 10.99 -21.01
N PRO A 154 -3.83 11.68 -22.04
CA PRO A 154 -3.05 11.97 -23.24
C PRO A 154 -1.75 12.72 -22.92
N GLY A 155 -0.65 12.23 -23.47
CA GLY A 155 0.69 12.80 -23.25
C GLY A 155 1.38 12.34 -21.96
N TRP A 156 0.76 11.46 -21.19
CA TRP A 156 1.42 10.74 -20.10
C TRP A 156 2.00 9.41 -20.60
N GLU A 157 3.21 9.11 -20.16
CA GLU A 157 3.83 7.80 -20.34
C GLU A 157 3.51 6.92 -19.12
N ILE A 158 2.93 5.75 -19.38
CA ILE A 158 2.56 4.79 -18.32
C ILE A 158 3.67 3.76 -18.18
N LYS A 159 4.28 3.71 -17.00
CA LYS A 159 5.30 2.72 -16.65
C LYS A 159 4.67 1.60 -15.86
N VAL A 160 4.95 0.35 -16.25
CA VAL A 160 4.54 -0.82 -15.48
C VAL A 160 5.62 -1.10 -14.43
N GLY A 161 5.25 -0.94 -13.16
CA GLY A 161 6.09 -1.27 -12.01
C GLY A 161 6.16 -2.77 -11.73
N PRO A 162 6.85 -3.17 -10.65
CA PRO A 162 6.88 -4.57 -10.23
C PRO A 162 5.51 -5.06 -9.75
N ARG A 163 5.35 -6.38 -9.71
CA ARG A 163 4.14 -7.03 -9.18
C ARG A 163 4.06 -6.96 -7.66
N GLU A 164 5.22 -7.04 -7.01
CA GLU A 164 5.36 -6.98 -5.55
C GLU A 164 6.08 -5.70 -5.14
N ALA A 165 5.64 -5.09 -4.04
CA ALA A 165 6.20 -3.82 -3.58
C ALA A 165 7.68 -3.93 -3.16
N VAL A 166 8.11 -5.10 -2.68
CA VAL A 166 9.51 -5.36 -2.25
C VAL A 166 10.53 -5.17 -3.37
N ASP A 167 10.11 -5.28 -4.63
CA ASP A 167 10.99 -5.09 -5.80
C ASP A 167 11.04 -3.62 -6.24
N LEU A 168 10.21 -2.75 -5.66
CA LEU A 168 10.11 -1.33 -6.01
C LEU A 168 11.44 -0.58 -5.79
N PRO A 169 12.18 -0.77 -4.68
CA PRO A 169 13.48 -0.11 -4.50
C PRO A 169 14.47 -0.42 -5.62
N GLY A 170 14.48 -1.66 -6.12
CA GLY A 170 15.33 -2.08 -7.24
C GLY A 170 14.88 -1.46 -8.56
N TYR A 171 13.57 -1.45 -8.81
CA TYR A 171 12.96 -0.85 -10.00
C TYR A 171 13.22 0.66 -10.10
N LEU A 172 13.07 1.40 -9.00
CA LEU A 172 13.26 2.85 -8.98
C LEU A 172 14.70 3.25 -9.36
N LYS A 173 15.71 2.45 -9.02
CA LYS A 173 17.10 2.70 -9.44
C LYS A 173 17.32 2.59 -10.95
N ILE A 174 16.51 1.81 -11.64
CA ILE A 174 16.62 1.60 -13.09
C ILE A 174 15.85 2.70 -13.83
N VAL A 175 14.70 3.11 -13.31
CA VAL A 175 13.76 4.01 -14.00
C VAL A 175 13.94 5.50 -13.65
N ALA A 176 14.59 5.81 -12.53
CA ALA A 176 14.93 7.17 -12.14
C ALA A 176 16.22 7.71 -12.81
N ASN A 177 16.98 6.87 -13.53
CA ASN A 177 18.10 7.26 -14.38
C ASN A 177 17.65 7.40 -15.85
#